data_AF-A0A1H7AQX6-F1
#
_entry.id   AF-A0A1H7AQX6-F1
#
_cell.length_a   1.000
_cell.length_b   1.000
_cell.length_c   1.000
_cell.angle_alpha   90.00
_cell.angle_beta   90.00
_cell.angle_gamma   90.00
#
_symmetry.space_group_name_H-M   'P 1'
#
loop_
_entity.id
_entity.type
_entity.pdbx_description
1 polymer ?
#
loop_
_entity_poly.entity_id
_entity_poly.type
_entity_poly.pdbx_seq_one_letter_code
_entity_poly.pdbx_strand_id
1 'polypeptide(L)' 'MDLTQRTKVELEDRIDKIEAFIASKGVGATYLKKAQKTQRDINLALLLVGVITVAGIAAWVSGKNN' A
#
# COMPACT_ATOMS: atom_id res chain seq x y z
N MET A 1 5.01 6.07 -39.57
CA MET A 1 4.05 5.18 -38.90
C MET A 1 2.76 5.21 -39.67
N ASP A 2 2.25 4.03 -40.03
CA ASP A 2 0.97 3.87 -40.74
C ASP A 2 -0.21 4.46 -39.93
N LEU A 3 -1.26 4.90 -40.63
CA LEU A 3 -2.46 5.48 -40.01
C LEU A 3 -3.08 4.51 -39.00
N THR A 4 -3.10 3.22 -39.33
CA THR A 4 -3.58 2.13 -38.47
C THR A 4 -2.82 2.06 -37.15
N GLN A 5 -1.49 2.22 -37.20
CA GLN A 5 -0.64 2.18 -36.01
C GLN A 5 -0.88 3.39 -35.11
N ARG A 6 -1.05 4.58 -35.69
CA ARG A 6 -1.38 5.79 -34.92
C ARG A 6 -2.73 5.65 -34.22
N THR A 7 -3.74 5.15 -34.92
CA THR A 7 -5.07 4.90 -34.34
C THR A 7 -5.02 3.87 -33.21
N LYS A 8 -4.22 2.81 -33.37
CA LYS A 8 -4.04 1.79 -32.34
C LYS A 8 -3.41 2.38 -31.06
N VAL A 9 -2.33 3.14 -31.20
CA VAL A 9 -1.64 3.77 -30.07
C VAL A 9 -2.57 4.75 -29.33
N GLU A 10 -3.34 5.55 -30.06
CA GLU A 10 -4.33 6.48 -29.49
C GLU A 10 -5.43 5.74 -28.71
N LEU A 11 -5.86 4.57 -29.19
CA LEU A 11 -6.84 3.72 -28.51
C LEU A 11 -6.27 3.10 -27.22
N GLU A 12 -5.04 2.57 -27.27
CA GLU A 12 -4.35 2.03 -26.10
C GLU A 12 -4.16 3.11 -25.02
N ASP A 13 -3.68 4.30 -25.40
CA ASP A 13 -3.50 5.43 -24.46
C ASP A 13 -4.84 5.86 -23.81
N ARG A 14 -5.95 5.77 -24.54
CA ARG A 14 -7.29 6.05 -24.00
C ARG A 14 -7.76 4.97 -23.03
N ILE A 15 -7.50 3.70 -23.32
CA ILE A 15 -7.83 2.58 -22.43
C ILE A 15 -7.04 2.72 -21.13
N ASP A 16 -5.73 2.97 -21.21
CA ASP A 16 -4.87 3.15 -20.03
C ASP A 16 -5.35 4.30 -19.13
N LYS A 17 -5.77 5.42 -19.74
CA LYS A 17 -6.37 6.54 -18.99
C LYS A 17 -7.64 6.16 -18.26
N ILE A 18 -8.50 5.34 -18.86
CA ILE A 18 -9.73 4.86 -18.24
C ILE A 18 -9.41 3.91 -17.09
N GLU A 19 -8.48 2.98 -17.27
CA GLU A 19 -8.05 2.06 -16.21
C GLU A 19 -7.45 2.81 -15.02
N ALA A 20 -6.58 3.79 -15.29
CA ALA A 20 -6.02 4.66 -14.25
C ALA A 20 -7.11 5.48 -13.53
N PHE A 21 -8.13 5.95 -14.26
CA PHE A 21 -9.27 6.64 -13.67
C PHE A 21 -10.08 5.70 -12.77
N ILE A 22 -10.39 4.49 -13.20
CA ILE A 22 -11.14 3.51 -12.40
C ILE A 22 -10.32 3.10 -11.16
N ALA A 23 -9.01 2.88 -11.31
CA ALA A 23 -8.14 2.53 -10.19
C ALA A 23 -8.07 3.65 -9.13
N SER A 24 -8.11 4.90 -9.55
CA SER A 24 -7.98 6.06 -8.65
C SER A 24 -9.30 6.61 -8.12
N LYS A 25 -10.39 6.50 -8.89
CA LYS A 25 -11.67 7.18 -8.66
C LYS A 25 -12.88 6.26 -8.83
N GLY A 26 -12.70 5.03 -9.28
CA GLY A 26 -13.77 4.06 -9.50
C GLY A 26 -14.52 3.70 -8.22
N VAL A 27 -15.67 3.05 -8.39
CA VAL A 27 -16.51 2.60 -7.27
C VAL A 27 -15.68 1.68 -6.38
N GLY A 28 -15.53 2.05 -5.11
CA GLY A 28 -14.72 1.29 -4.16
C GLY A 28 -13.25 1.72 -4.04
N ALA A 29 -12.71 2.54 -4.94
CA ALA A 29 -11.30 2.96 -4.90
C ALA A 29 -10.94 3.69 -3.58
N THR A 30 -11.83 4.57 -3.10
CA THR A 30 -11.66 5.24 -1.80
C THR A 30 -11.68 4.26 -0.63
N TYR A 31 -12.56 3.25 -0.68
CA TYR A 31 -12.66 2.23 0.37
C TYR A 31 -11.44 1.31 0.38
N LEU A 32 -10.98 0.87 -0.80
CA LEU A 32 -9.77 0.07 -0.95
C LEU A 32 -8.53 0.84 -0.45
N LYS A 33 -8.38 2.11 -0.86
CA LYS A 33 -7.28 2.96 -0.40
C LYS A 33 -7.31 3.17 1.12
N LYS A 34 -8.51 3.33 1.70
CA LYS A 34 -8.68 3.42 3.16
C LYS A 34 -8.31 2.10 3.84
N ALA A 35 -8.76 0.96 3.33
CA ALA A 35 -8.43 -0.35 3.85
C ALA A 35 -6.91 -0.64 3.81
N GLN A 36 -6.26 -0.35 2.68
CA GLN A 36 -4.80 -0.48 2.52
C GLN A 36 -4.04 0.42 3.52
N LYS A 37 -4.49 1.66 3.69
CA LYS A 37 -3.90 2.58 4.69
C LYS A 37 -4.06 2.01 6.11
N THR A 38 -5.26 1.60 6.49
CA THR A 38 -5.53 1.00 7.80
C THR A 38 -4.68 -0.25 8.03
N GLN A 39 -4.58 -1.15 7.05
CA GLN A 39 -3.76 -2.36 7.16
C GLN A 39 -2.28 -2.03 7.37
N ARG A 40 -1.77 -1.03 6.63
CA ARG A 40 -0.38 -0.56 6.81
C ARG A 40 -0.17 0.03 8.21
N ASP A 41 -1.10 0.86 8.68
CA ASP A 41 -1.01 1.50 9.99
C ASP A 41 -1.05 0.46 11.12
N ILE A 42 -1.87 -0.60 10.98
CA ILE A 42 -1.90 -1.74 11.90
C ILE A 42 -0.57 -2.50 11.88
N ASN A 43 0.00 -2.79 10.70
CA ASN A 43 1.28 -3.48 10.60
C ASN A 43 2.41 -2.68 11.27
N LEU A 44 2.43 -1.36 11.09
CA LEU A 44 3.37 -0.46 11.76
C LEU A 44 3.20 -0.48 13.28
N ALA A 45 1.95 -0.40 13.76
CA ALA A 45 1.66 -0.46 15.19
C ALA A 45 2.11 -1.79 15.81
N LEU A 46 1.80 -2.91 15.15
CA LEU A 46 2.21 -4.25 15.60
C LEU A 46 3.73 -4.39 15.64
N LEU A 47 4.43 -3.88 14.62
CA LEU A 47 5.89 -3.88 14.58
C LEU A 47 6.48 -3.09 15.76
N LEU A 48 5.99 -1.86 15.98
CA LEU A 48 6.46 -1.01 17.08
C LEU A 48 6.21 -1.64 18.44
N VAL A 49 5.00 -2.14 18.68
CA VAL A 49 4.65 -2.82 19.94
C VAL A 49 5.51 -4.07 20.13
N GLY A 50 5.73 -4.86 19.07
CA GLY A 50 6.61 -6.02 19.11
C GLY A 50 8.04 -5.65 19.52
N VAL A 51 8.63 -4.63 18.89
CA VAL A 51 9.99 -4.16 19.22
C VAL A 51 10.07 -3.68 20.68
N ILE A 52 9.13 -2.86 21.13
CA ILE A 52 9.10 -2.36 22.52
C ILE A 52 8.98 -3.52 23.50
N THR A 53 8.13 -4.50 23.20
CA THR A 53 7.92 -5.67 24.07
C THR A 53 9.20 -6.49 24.19
N VAL A 54 9.84 -6.82 23.07
CA VAL A 54 11.10 -7.57 23.08
C VAL A 54 12.20 -6.83 23.82
N ALA A 55 12.36 -5.52 23.57
CA ALA A 55 13.35 -4.69 24.26
C ALA A 55 13.08 -4.60 25.77
N GLY A 56 11.82 -4.43 26.17
CA GLY A 56 11.42 -4.39 27.59
C GLY A 56 11.69 -5.71 28.30
N ILE A 57 11.39 -6.85 27.67
CA ILE A 57 11.72 -8.17 28.20
C ILE A 57 13.24 -8.33 28.34
N ALA A 58 14.01 -7.99 27.31
CA ALA A 58 15.46 -8.10 27.33
C ALA A 58 16.09 -7.25 28.45
N ALA A 59 15.60 -6.01 28.64
CA ALA A 59 16.03 -5.13 29.72
C ALA A 59 15.68 -5.69 31.10
N TRP A 60 14.46 -6.23 31.27
CA TRP A 60 14.03 -6.83 32.54
C TRP A 60 14.85 -8.06 32.91
N VAL A 61 15.11 -8.96 31.95
CA VAL A 61 15.96 -10.15 32.16
C VAL A 61 17.39 -9.74 32.51
N SER A 62 17.96 -8.78 31.77
CA SER A 62 19.33 -8.32 32.01
C SER A 62 19.48 -7.65 33.37
N GLY A 63 18.49 -6.86 33.80
CA GLY A 63 18.49 -6.20 35.11
C GLY A 63 18.25 -7.16 36.29
N LYS A 64 17.66 -8.33 36.06
CA LYS A 64 17.49 -9.38 37.08
C LYS A 64 18.74 -10.24 37.27
N ASN A 65 19.59 -10.34 36.25
CA ASN A 65 20.80 -11.16 36.25
C ASN A 65 22.05 -10.42 36.76
N ASN A 66 21.92 -9.13 37.08
CA ASN A 66 22.90 -8.31 37.81
C ASN A 66 22.43 -8.10 39.25
#